data_AF-Q8EV86-F1
#
_entry.id   AF-Q8EV86-F1
#
_cell.length_a   1.000
_cell.length_b   1.000
_cell.length_c   1.000
_cell.angle_alpha   90.00
_cell.angle_beta   90.00
_cell.angle_gamma   90.00
#
_symmetry.space_group_name_H-M   'P 1'
#
loop_
_entity.id
_entity.type
_entity.pdbx_description
1 polymer ?
#
loop_
_entity_poly.entity_id
_entity_poly.type
_entity_poly.pdbx_seq_one_letter_code
_entity_poly.pdbx_strand_id
1 'polypeptide(L)'
;MKIKKIKLLKALALTGAFGIVATVPVIVSSCSSTSDNNGNGNNNNDNNGGGSGTDQQQGTTYTPAIKTEVSLSGSLSKIYDTTTGDSRKNTNEMIAQDILSNPEDYFTNGADLKNVQGWSVTVDGNFDSQSTWTGEAYSAWSANATFSGVYAIASEQLNITSLNDLKTQLSDSTKLKAICDAIPGLRFSSATASSYQVQNQVGFTGDDLLHINVTAQDGNNTRNMNLGIPVSDLNLKITGLKVSVNGTNNETGNNVESVENLTTDFTYNIGIKDTVDFTQPTTTPTTTEANKNNVNEALKALGYTKTDGSLDNDKIAAAVGIYNCTFVASSIQEDSNTPNKFTITLKATPNENYVWEDGTREAKDVSFDVTFTVN
;
A
#
# COMPACT_ATOMS: atom_id res chain seq x y z
N MET A 1 -24.11 -6.92 30.76
CA MET A 1 -24.40 -6.98 29.31
C MET A 1 -23.07 -7.22 28.56
N LYS A 2 -22.59 -8.47 28.57
CA LYS A 2 -21.40 -8.90 27.83
C LYS A 2 -21.85 -9.39 26.43
N ILE A 3 -20.94 -9.37 25.45
CA ILE A 3 -21.04 -10.04 24.13
C ILE A 3 -21.83 -9.27 23.05
N LYS A 4 -21.26 -8.15 22.54
CA LYS A 4 -21.59 -7.62 21.19
C LYS A 4 -20.42 -6.96 20.43
N LYS A 5 -19.29 -6.59 21.08
CA LYS A 5 -18.16 -5.86 20.46
C LYS A 5 -17.11 -6.72 19.72
N ILE A 6 -17.17 -8.05 19.86
CA ILE A 6 -16.35 -9.03 19.12
C ILE A 6 -16.82 -9.21 17.65
N LYS A 7 -17.96 -8.61 17.26
CA LYS A 7 -18.58 -8.83 15.94
C LYS A 7 -17.88 -8.14 14.75
N LEU A 8 -16.88 -7.28 15.00
CA LEU A 8 -16.08 -6.57 13.98
C LEU A 8 -14.64 -7.12 13.85
N LEU A 9 -14.29 -8.13 14.65
CA LEU A 9 -13.00 -8.80 14.56
C LEU A 9 -12.96 -9.65 13.27
N LYS A 10 -12.09 -9.30 12.31
CA LYS A 10 -11.49 -10.21 11.30
C LYS A 10 -12.36 -10.67 10.12
N ALA A 11 -13.61 -10.23 10.00
CA ALA A 11 -14.60 -10.86 9.12
C ALA A 11 -14.44 -10.52 7.62
N LEU A 12 -13.29 -10.86 7.03
CA LEU A 12 -13.06 -11.32 5.66
C LEU A 12 -11.54 -11.33 5.44
N ALA A 13 -10.87 -12.31 6.03
CA ALA A 13 -10.09 -13.25 5.23
C ALA A 13 -9.85 -12.78 3.78
N LEU A 14 -8.73 -12.12 3.50
CA LEU A 14 -8.31 -11.66 2.17
C LEU A 14 -9.10 -12.28 1.03
N THR A 15 -9.91 -11.49 0.33
CA THR A 15 -10.59 -11.99 -0.85
C THR A 15 -9.86 -11.55 -2.11
N GLY A 16 -9.02 -12.43 -2.65
CA GLY A 16 -8.66 -12.53 -4.08
C GLY A 16 -7.62 -11.58 -4.58
N ALA A 17 -8.02 -10.34 -4.60
CA ALA A 17 -7.25 -9.17 -4.85
C ALA A 17 -8.16 -8.09 -4.26
N PHE A 18 -7.94 -7.79 -2.99
CA PHE A 18 -8.66 -6.78 -2.22
C PHE A 18 -10.12 -6.48 -2.69
N GLY A 19 -10.99 -7.51 -2.73
CA GLY A 19 -12.44 -7.35 -2.96
C GLY A 19 -13.09 -8.52 -3.72
N ILE A 20 -14.18 -9.08 -3.17
CA ILE A 20 -15.12 -9.95 -3.92
C ILE A 20 -16.05 -9.07 -4.76
N VAL A 21 -16.31 -9.58 -5.96
CA VAL A 21 -17.19 -9.09 -7.04
C VAL A 21 -18.62 -8.78 -6.60
N ALA A 22 -19.15 -7.66 -7.07
CA ALA A 22 -20.57 -7.56 -7.44
C ALA A 22 -20.66 -7.30 -8.95
N THR A 23 -21.13 -8.30 -9.70
CA THR A 23 -21.55 -8.14 -11.09
C THR A 23 -22.60 -7.06 -11.17
N VAL A 24 -22.35 -5.98 -11.92
CA VAL A 24 -23.42 -5.10 -12.39
C VAL A 24 -23.44 -5.18 -13.92
N PRO A 25 -24.57 -5.51 -14.54
CA PRO A 25 -24.69 -5.50 -15.99
C PRO A 25 -24.46 -4.07 -16.48
N VAL A 26 -23.52 -3.90 -17.41
CA VAL A 26 -23.49 -2.70 -18.23
C VAL A 26 -24.76 -2.72 -19.07
N ILE A 27 -25.77 -1.97 -18.63
CA ILE A 27 -26.87 -1.60 -19.51
C ILE A 27 -26.25 -0.66 -20.55
N VAL A 28 -25.97 -1.22 -21.72
CA VAL A 28 -25.78 -0.44 -22.94
C VAL A 28 -27.14 0.19 -23.23
N SER A 29 -27.37 1.41 -22.74
CA SER A 29 -28.48 2.20 -23.24
C SER A 29 -28.08 2.76 -24.60
N SER A 30 -28.35 1.97 -25.63
CA SER A 30 -28.59 2.51 -26.95
C SER A 30 -29.78 3.46 -26.90
N CYS A 31 -29.57 4.69 -27.34
CA CYS A 31 -30.55 5.56 -28.01
C CYS A 31 -29.75 6.76 -28.54
N SER A 32 -29.29 6.72 -29.79
CA SER A 32 -30.04 7.06 -31.00
C SER A 32 -30.07 8.55 -31.28
N SER A 33 -29.30 8.96 -32.28
CA SER A 33 -29.86 9.72 -33.39
C SER A 33 -29.09 9.37 -34.66
N THR A 34 -29.63 8.42 -35.41
CA THR A 34 -29.56 8.47 -36.86
C THR A 34 -30.15 9.83 -37.27
N SER A 35 -29.36 10.71 -37.85
CA SER A 35 -29.88 11.76 -38.72
C SER A 35 -29.46 11.40 -40.13
N ASP A 36 -30.47 11.14 -40.95
CA ASP A 36 -30.41 10.60 -42.29
C ASP A 36 -29.45 11.35 -43.22
N ASN A 37 -28.81 10.56 -44.08
CA ASN A 37 -28.13 11.04 -45.26
C ASN A 37 -29.16 11.24 -46.40
N ASN A 38 -28.94 12.32 -47.16
CA ASN A 38 -29.37 12.57 -48.54
C ASN A 38 -30.69 13.32 -48.82
N GLY A 39 -30.53 14.54 -49.33
CA GLY A 39 -31.55 15.33 -49.99
C GLY A 39 -30.92 16.29 -51.00
N ASN A 40 -30.48 15.76 -52.15
CA ASN A 40 -30.13 16.55 -53.33
C ASN A 40 -31.35 17.34 -53.83
N GLY A 41 -31.27 18.67 -53.81
CA GLY A 41 -32.33 19.57 -54.30
C GLY A 41 -31.75 20.92 -54.70
N ASN A 42 -31.40 21.04 -55.98
CA ASN A 42 -31.01 22.27 -56.66
C ASN A 42 -32.23 23.18 -56.87
N ASN A 43 -32.20 24.46 -56.42
CA ASN A 43 -32.63 25.63 -57.19
C ASN A 43 -32.45 26.97 -56.44
N ASN A 44 -32.19 28.00 -57.25
CA ASN A 44 -31.80 29.38 -56.94
C ASN A 44 -32.73 30.22 -56.05
N ASN A 45 -32.09 31.17 -55.36
CA ASN A 45 -32.32 32.63 -55.40
C ASN A 45 -32.62 33.33 -54.06
N ASP A 46 -32.04 34.54 -53.94
CA ASP A 46 -32.40 35.68 -53.06
C ASP A 46 -31.84 35.78 -51.63
N ASN A 47 -30.63 36.35 -51.56
CA ASN A 47 -30.27 37.62 -50.92
C ASN A 47 -30.89 38.05 -49.56
N ASN A 48 -29.96 38.35 -48.63
CA ASN A 48 -30.01 39.37 -47.58
C ASN A 48 -30.72 39.05 -46.23
N GLY A 49 -29.96 39.08 -45.13
CA GLY A 49 -30.54 39.21 -43.78
C GLY A 49 -29.67 38.80 -42.59
N GLY A 50 -28.74 39.66 -42.17
CA GLY A 50 -28.38 39.88 -40.76
C GLY A 50 -27.88 38.69 -39.93
N GLY A 51 -26.62 38.30 -40.12
CA GLY A 51 -25.91 37.48 -39.15
C GLY A 51 -25.60 38.26 -37.87
N SER A 52 -26.27 37.91 -36.78
CA SER A 52 -25.75 38.10 -35.42
C SER A 52 -25.54 36.70 -34.86
N GLY A 53 -24.39 36.13 -35.21
CA GLY A 53 -23.96 34.83 -34.70
C GLY A 53 -23.90 34.90 -33.18
N THR A 54 -24.69 34.06 -32.52
CA THR A 54 -24.33 33.59 -31.20
C THR A 54 -23.03 32.81 -31.39
N ASP A 55 -21.89 33.41 -31.01
CA ASP A 55 -20.63 32.69 -30.89
C ASP A 55 -20.85 31.58 -29.86
N GLN A 56 -21.34 30.43 -30.32
CA GLN A 56 -21.20 29.19 -29.56
C GLN A 56 -19.71 28.93 -29.53
N GLN A 57 -19.06 29.29 -28.42
CA GLN A 57 -17.72 28.82 -28.13
C GLN A 57 -17.75 27.29 -28.17
N GLN A 58 -17.36 26.71 -29.29
CA GLN A 58 -17.10 25.28 -29.37
C GLN A 58 -15.90 25.02 -28.46
N GLY A 59 -16.15 24.35 -27.34
CA GLY A 59 -15.09 23.92 -26.44
C GLY A 59 -14.13 22.96 -27.14
N THR A 60 -12.92 22.86 -26.60
CA THR A 60 -11.91 21.91 -27.10
C THR A 60 -12.26 20.51 -26.61
N THR A 61 -12.24 19.52 -27.50
CA THR A 61 -12.31 18.11 -27.12
C THR A 61 -10.90 17.56 -26.98
N TYR A 62 -10.55 17.06 -25.80
CA TYR A 62 -9.28 16.44 -25.51
C TYR A 62 -9.38 14.92 -25.63
N THR A 63 -8.56 14.32 -26.48
CA THR A 63 -8.37 12.86 -26.53
C THR A 63 -7.38 12.43 -25.45
N PRO A 64 -7.76 11.61 -24.47
CA PRO A 64 -6.84 11.11 -23.45
C PRO A 64 -5.66 10.35 -24.07
N ALA A 65 -4.44 10.70 -23.68
CA ALA A 65 -3.21 10.04 -24.15
C ALA A 65 -2.42 9.48 -22.97
N ILE A 66 -2.69 8.21 -22.61
CA ILE A 66 -2.04 7.56 -21.46
C ILE A 66 -0.53 7.46 -21.67
N LYS A 67 0.25 7.58 -20.59
CA LYS A 67 1.67 7.24 -20.58
C LYS A 67 1.84 5.74 -20.80
N THR A 68 2.92 5.34 -21.45
CA THR A 68 3.22 3.91 -21.64
C THR A 68 3.70 3.23 -20.35
N GLU A 69 4.29 4.02 -19.46
CA GLU A 69 4.76 3.60 -18.14
C GLU A 69 4.35 4.66 -17.11
N VAL A 70 3.80 4.19 -16.00
CA VAL A 70 3.43 4.97 -14.83
C VAL A 70 4.09 4.33 -13.62
N SER A 71 5.00 5.07 -12.98
CA SER A 71 5.68 4.65 -11.76
C SER A 71 5.40 5.66 -10.66
N LEU A 72 4.66 5.24 -9.65
CA LEU A 72 4.20 6.06 -8.54
C LEU A 72 4.66 5.48 -7.21
N SER A 73 4.54 6.29 -6.18
CA SER A 73 4.76 5.86 -4.81
C SER A 73 3.82 6.58 -3.86
N GLY A 74 3.54 5.96 -2.72
CA GLY A 74 2.82 6.60 -1.63
C GLY A 74 2.15 5.59 -0.69
N SER A 75 1.22 6.05 0.12
CA SER A 75 0.52 5.18 1.09
C SER A 75 -0.14 3.96 0.46
N LEU A 76 -0.21 2.86 1.20
CA LEU A 76 -0.96 1.67 0.80
C LEU A 76 -2.43 2.00 0.49
N SER A 77 -2.98 2.99 1.20
CA SER A 77 -4.38 3.42 1.06
C SER A 77 -4.76 3.91 -0.34
N LYS A 78 -3.80 4.23 -1.23
CA LYS A 78 -4.10 4.58 -2.63
C LYS A 78 -4.44 3.38 -3.51
N ILE A 79 -4.01 2.18 -3.14
CA ILE A 79 -4.22 0.95 -3.92
C ILE A 79 -5.01 -0.11 -3.15
N TYR A 80 -5.27 0.14 -1.86
CA TYR A 80 -5.97 -0.76 -0.98
C TYR A 80 -6.94 -0.04 -0.05
N ASP A 81 -8.22 -0.43 -0.14
CA ASP A 81 -9.25 0.04 0.78
C ASP A 81 -9.35 -0.88 2.02
N THR A 82 -8.98 -0.33 3.18
CA THR A 82 -9.05 -0.98 4.50
C THR A 82 -10.46 -0.93 5.10
N THR A 83 -11.41 -0.20 4.50
CA THR A 83 -12.79 -0.15 4.96
C THR A 83 -13.51 -1.49 4.79
N THR A 84 -14.59 -1.67 5.55
CA THR A 84 -15.37 -2.91 5.56
C THR A 84 -16.81 -2.65 5.11
N GLY A 85 -17.40 -3.60 4.39
CA GLY A 85 -18.80 -3.54 3.95
C GLY A 85 -18.95 -3.12 2.49
N ASP A 86 -20.18 -2.81 2.09
CA ASP A 86 -20.56 -2.63 0.68
C ASP A 86 -19.97 -1.38 0.01
N SER A 87 -19.43 -0.44 0.81
CA SER A 87 -18.76 0.76 0.31
C SER A 87 -17.28 0.57 0.00
N ARG A 88 -16.74 -0.62 0.29
CA ARG A 88 -15.33 -0.92 0.09
C ARG A 88 -15.01 -0.98 -1.39
N LYS A 89 -14.00 -0.22 -1.79
CA LYS A 89 -13.49 -0.17 -3.16
C LYS A 89 -12.44 -1.26 -3.37
N ASN A 90 -12.51 -1.90 -4.53
CA ASN A 90 -11.44 -2.79 -4.98
C ASN A 90 -10.26 -2.00 -5.56
N THR A 91 -9.13 -2.66 -5.80
CA THR A 91 -7.92 -2.01 -6.31
C THR A 91 -8.12 -1.31 -7.67
N ASN A 92 -8.95 -1.85 -8.57
CA ASN A 92 -9.27 -1.15 -9.82
C ASN A 92 -9.98 0.19 -9.55
N GLU A 93 -10.96 0.21 -8.65
CA GLU A 93 -11.70 1.42 -8.28
C GLU A 93 -10.80 2.45 -7.58
N MET A 94 -9.86 1.99 -6.77
CA MET A 94 -8.87 2.85 -6.10
C MET A 94 -7.92 3.49 -7.12
N ILE A 95 -7.36 2.71 -8.04
CA ILE A 95 -6.49 3.23 -9.11
C ILE A 95 -7.29 4.19 -10.02
N ALA A 96 -8.53 3.86 -10.38
CA ALA A 96 -9.37 4.72 -11.21
C ALA A 96 -9.61 6.10 -10.55
N GLN A 97 -9.78 6.14 -9.23
CA GLN A 97 -9.93 7.38 -8.48
C GLN A 97 -8.64 8.19 -8.40
N ASP A 98 -7.49 7.53 -8.26
CA ASP A 98 -6.19 8.22 -8.29
C ASP A 98 -5.93 8.82 -9.68
N ILE A 99 -6.25 8.11 -10.76
CA ILE A 99 -6.19 8.61 -12.14
C ILE A 99 -7.06 9.86 -12.32
N LEU A 100 -8.31 9.81 -11.85
CA LEU A 100 -9.24 10.94 -11.98
C LEU A 100 -8.80 12.15 -11.16
N SER A 101 -8.19 11.93 -9.99
CA SER A 101 -7.75 12.99 -9.09
C SER A 101 -6.43 13.63 -9.52
N ASN A 102 -5.57 12.84 -10.17
CA ASN A 102 -4.21 13.22 -10.56
C ASN A 102 -3.92 12.85 -12.04
N PRO A 103 -4.71 13.31 -13.01
CA PRO A 103 -4.56 12.89 -14.41
C PRO A 103 -3.19 13.20 -15.00
N GLU A 104 -2.48 14.22 -14.51
CA GLU A 104 -1.10 14.56 -14.86
C GLU A 104 -0.09 13.43 -14.59
N ASP A 105 -0.37 12.55 -13.64
CA ASP A 105 0.50 11.43 -13.29
C ASP A 105 0.37 10.28 -14.30
N TYR A 106 -0.77 10.18 -15.00
CA TYR A 106 -1.11 9.04 -15.85
C TYR A 106 -1.20 9.36 -17.34
N PHE A 107 -1.59 10.59 -17.69
CA PHE A 107 -1.75 11.02 -19.08
C PHE A 107 -0.68 12.04 -19.46
N THR A 108 -0.19 11.95 -20.70
CA THR A 108 0.75 12.93 -21.27
C THR A 108 0.12 14.31 -21.41
N ASN A 109 -1.20 14.36 -21.60
CA ASN A 109 -2.03 15.57 -21.62
C ASN A 109 -2.88 15.74 -20.34
N GLY A 110 -2.45 15.17 -19.21
CA GLY A 110 -3.24 15.17 -17.98
C GLY A 110 -3.59 16.55 -17.42
N ALA A 111 -2.71 17.55 -17.62
CA ALA A 111 -2.97 18.94 -17.21
C ALA A 111 -4.20 19.55 -17.92
N ASP A 112 -4.45 19.17 -19.18
CA ASP A 112 -5.63 19.59 -19.92
C ASP A 112 -6.90 18.90 -19.39
N LEU A 113 -6.80 17.58 -19.16
CA LEU A 113 -7.90 16.74 -18.66
C LEU A 113 -8.38 17.17 -17.26
N LYS A 114 -7.45 17.63 -16.40
CA LYS A 114 -7.75 18.09 -15.03
C LYS A 114 -8.77 19.22 -14.95
N ASN A 115 -8.85 20.02 -16.01
CA ASN A 115 -9.73 21.19 -16.06
C ASN A 115 -11.13 20.88 -16.64
N VAL A 116 -11.38 19.64 -17.09
CA VAL A 116 -12.68 19.22 -17.61
C VAL A 116 -13.44 18.42 -16.55
N GLN A 117 -14.69 18.79 -16.29
CA GLN A 117 -15.54 18.11 -15.31
C GLN A 117 -16.43 17.05 -15.96
N GLY A 118 -16.77 16.00 -15.21
CA GLY A 118 -17.82 15.04 -15.55
C GLY A 118 -17.37 13.80 -16.32
N TRP A 119 -16.08 13.66 -16.63
CA TRP A 119 -15.54 12.43 -17.21
C TRP A 119 -15.24 11.43 -16.10
N SER A 120 -15.11 10.16 -16.47
CA SER A 120 -14.84 9.08 -15.50
C SER A 120 -13.82 8.09 -16.05
N VAL A 121 -13.24 7.31 -15.14
CA VAL A 121 -12.24 6.30 -15.46
C VAL A 121 -12.72 4.96 -14.96
N THR A 122 -12.52 3.93 -15.77
CA THR A 122 -12.53 2.54 -15.32
C THR A 122 -11.17 1.91 -15.55
N VAL A 123 -10.78 1.01 -14.66
CA VAL A 123 -9.49 0.32 -14.68
C VAL A 123 -9.74 -1.18 -14.66
N ASP A 124 -8.95 -1.91 -15.43
CA ASP A 124 -8.86 -3.36 -15.37
C ASP A 124 -7.39 -3.77 -15.24
N GLY A 125 -6.99 -4.06 -14.01
CA GLY A 125 -5.69 -4.64 -13.66
C GLY A 125 -5.64 -6.16 -13.79
N ASN A 126 -6.70 -6.80 -14.30
CA ASN A 126 -6.83 -8.26 -14.41
C ASN A 126 -6.56 -8.98 -13.07
N PHE A 127 -7.05 -8.38 -12.00
CA PHE A 127 -6.92 -8.93 -10.66
C PHE A 127 -7.86 -10.14 -10.45
N ASP A 128 -7.34 -11.19 -9.83
CA ASP A 128 -8.14 -12.37 -9.50
C ASP A 128 -9.28 -12.01 -8.53
N SER A 129 -10.50 -12.34 -8.93
CA SER A 129 -11.68 -12.14 -8.07
C SER A 129 -11.73 -13.06 -6.84
N GLN A 130 -10.87 -14.08 -6.76
CA GLN A 130 -10.92 -15.14 -5.74
C GLN A 130 -9.58 -15.35 -5.06
N SER A 131 -9.62 -15.47 -3.73
CA SER A 131 -8.40 -15.62 -2.92
C SER A 131 -7.87 -17.02 -2.96
N THR A 132 -6.57 -17.11 -3.16
CA THR A 132 -5.82 -18.34 -2.87
C THR A 132 -5.43 -18.43 -1.40
N TRP A 133 -5.52 -17.35 -0.61
CA TRP A 133 -5.25 -17.31 0.82
C TRP A 133 -6.43 -17.86 1.63
N THR A 134 -6.43 -19.17 1.86
CA THR A 134 -7.49 -19.91 2.55
C THR A 134 -6.98 -20.52 3.85
N GLY A 135 -7.90 -20.99 4.71
CA GLY A 135 -7.58 -21.58 6.02
C GLY A 135 -8.02 -20.70 7.18
N GLU A 136 -7.33 -20.79 8.31
CA GLU A 136 -7.64 -20.01 9.51
C GLU A 136 -7.39 -18.52 9.29
N ALA A 137 -8.18 -17.67 9.95
CA ALA A 137 -7.97 -16.23 9.94
C ALA A 137 -6.76 -15.82 10.79
N TYR A 138 -6.07 -14.73 10.43
CA TYR A 138 -4.88 -14.19 11.11
C TYR A 138 -4.89 -14.36 12.62
N SER A 139 -5.87 -13.74 13.22
CA SER A 139 -6.08 -13.71 14.66
C SER A 139 -6.41 -15.04 15.37
N ALA A 140 -6.61 -16.13 14.62
CA ALA A 140 -6.77 -17.47 15.15
C ALA A 140 -5.41 -18.17 15.10
N TRP A 141 -4.75 -18.20 13.93
CA TRP A 141 -3.46 -18.85 13.79
C TRP A 141 -2.31 -18.09 14.45
N SER A 142 -2.37 -16.76 14.53
CA SER A 142 -1.33 -15.91 15.16
C SER A 142 -1.19 -16.19 16.65
N ALA A 143 -2.28 -16.58 17.32
CA ALA A 143 -2.23 -17.03 18.72
C ALA A 143 -1.44 -18.35 18.90
N ASN A 144 -1.28 -19.11 17.82
CA ASN A 144 -0.58 -20.40 17.79
C ASN A 144 0.82 -20.29 17.15
N ALA A 145 1.22 -19.13 16.64
CA ALA A 145 2.55 -18.92 16.08
C ALA A 145 3.56 -18.80 17.22
N THR A 146 4.50 -19.75 17.30
CA THR A 146 5.49 -19.80 18.38
C THR A 146 6.80 -19.09 18.02
N PHE A 147 6.98 -18.78 16.73
CA PHE A 147 8.13 -18.07 16.20
C PHE A 147 7.64 -16.89 15.37
N SER A 148 8.35 -15.79 15.43
CA SER A 148 8.02 -14.58 14.68
C SER A 148 9.30 -13.92 14.20
N GLY A 149 9.20 -13.28 13.05
CA GLY A 149 10.29 -12.52 12.47
C GLY A 149 9.77 -11.58 11.41
N VAL A 150 10.48 -10.47 11.22
CA VAL A 150 10.18 -9.48 10.18
C VAL A 150 11.07 -9.75 8.98
N TYR A 151 10.52 -9.60 7.78
CA TYR A 151 11.24 -9.65 6.51
C TYR A 151 12.49 -8.76 6.61
N ALA A 152 13.65 -9.33 6.32
CA ALA A 152 14.90 -8.68 6.66
C ALA A 152 15.11 -7.44 5.78
N ILE A 153 15.56 -6.35 6.38
CA ILE A 153 15.78 -5.04 5.72
C ILE A 153 16.78 -5.10 4.55
N ALA A 154 17.65 -6.10 4.54
CA ALA A 154 18.62 -6.34 3.47
C ALA A 154 18.05 -7.19 2.31
N SER A 155 16.80 -7.64 2.42
CA SER A 155 16.12 -8.40 1.36
C SER A 155 15.68 -7.46 0.24
N GLU A 156 15.55 -8.01 -0.96
CA GLU A 156 14.98 -7.28 -2.09
C GLU A 156 13.48 -7.07 -1.90
N GLN A 157 12.97 -5.92 -2.35
CA GLN A 157 11.53 -5.68 -2.43
C GLN A 157 10.86 -6.75 -3.31
N LEU A 158 9.65 -7.14 -2.92
CA LEU A 158 8.82 -8.10 -3.62
C LEU A 158 7.91 -7.37 -4.61
N ASN A 159 8.18 -7.54 -5.90
CA ASN A 159 7.27 -7.11 -6.95
C ASN A 159 6.12 -8.12 -7.08
N ILE A 160 4.89 -7.65 -6.92
CA ILE A 160 3.68 -8.47 -6.97
C ILE A 160 2.65 -7.86 -7.93
N THR A 161 1.94 -8.70 -8.65
CA THR A 161 0.75 -8.31 -9.44
C THR A 161 -0.51 -8.36 -8.59
N SER A 162 -0.51 -9.16 -7.52
CA SER A 162 -1.60 -9.33 -6.57
C SER A 162 -1.12 -10.07 -5.32
N LEU A 163 -1.98 -10.22 -4.31
CA LEU A 163 -1.68 -11.08 -3.16
C LEU A 163 -1.64 -12.57 -3.54
N ASN A 164 -2.37 -13.00 -4.57
CA ASN A 164 -2.28 -14.38 -5.07
C ASN A 164 -0.91 -14.65 -5.70
N ASP A 165 -0.35 -13.67 -6.41
CA ASP A 165 1.01 -13.71 -6.92
C ASP A 165 2.02 -13.77 -5.77
N LEU A 166 1.87 -12.93 -4.74
CA LEU A 166 2.69 -13.03 -3.52
C LEU A 166 2.64 -14.46 -2.94
N LYS A 167 1.46 -15.07 -2.83
CA LYS A 167 1.34 -16.46 -2.36
C LYS A 167 2.10 -17.43 -3.25
N THR A 168 1.99 -17.27 -4.56
CA THR A 168 2.64 -18.13 -5.54
C THR A 168 4.16 -18.03 -5.41
N GLN A 169 4.69 -16.82 -5.33
CA GLN A 169 6.12 -16.57 -5.11
C GLN A 169 6.62 -17.16 -3.78
N LEU A 170 5.84 -17.02 -2.71
CA LEU A 170 6.18 -17.59 -1.39
C LEU A 170 5.92 -19.10 -1.32
N SER A 171 5.20 -19.70 -2.27
CA SER A 171 5.00 -21.15 -2.34
C SER A 171 6.20 -21.88 -2.94
N ASP A 172 7.17 -21.16 -3.52
CA ASP A 172 8.50 -21.71 -3.78
C ASP A 172 9.21 -21.96 -2.45
N SER A 173 9.22 -23.23 -2.04
CA SER A 173 9.79 -23.66 -0.76
C SER A 173 11.29 -23.34 -0.59
N THR A 174 12.04 -23.23 -1.69
CA THR A 174 13.47 -22.84 -1.65
C THR A 174 13.59 -21.35 -1.38
N LYS A 175 12.81 -20.53 -2.09
CA LYS A 175 12.74 -19.08 -1.87
C LYS A 175 12.24 -18.77 -0.46
N LEU A 176 11.19 -19.44 0.00
CA LEU A 176 10.61 -19.25 1.33
C LEU A 176 11.60 -19.61 2.44
N LYS A 177 12.34 -20.73 2.28
CA LYS A 177 13.41 -21.08 3.22
C LYS A 177 14.50 -20.01 3.24
N ALA A 178 14.94 -19.52 2.09
CA ALA A 178 15.98 -18.49 2.03
C ALA A 178 15.55 -17.21 2.76
N ILE A 179 14.29 -16.79 2.59
CA ILE A 179 13.69 -15.67 3.34
C ILE A 179 13.73 -15.95 4.84
N CYS A 180 13.26 -17.12 5.28
CA CYS A 180 13.23 -17.46 6.71
C CYS A 180 14.63 -17.58 7.32
N ASP A 181 15.60 -18.12 6.58
CA ASP A 181 16.99 -18.28 7.03
C ASP A 181 17.71 -16.94 7.24
N ALA A 182 17.31 -15.90 6.50
CA ALA A 182 17.83 -14.54 6.69
C ALA A 182 17.35 -13.89 8.00
N ILE A 183 16.34 -14.48 8.65
CA ILE A 183 15.70 -13.94 9.84
C ILE A 183 16.05 -14.84 11.04
N PRO A 184 16.87 -14.36 12.01
CA PRO A 184 17.36 -15.20 13.09
C PRO A 184 16.28 -15.95 13.88
N GLY A 185 15.10 -15.34 14.07
CA GLY A 185 13.97 -15.95 14.78
C GLY A 185 13.21 -17.03 13.99
N LEU A 186 13.46 -17.16 12.68
CA LEU A 186 12.79 -18.09 11.78
C LEU A 186 13.76 -19.10 11.13
N ARG A 187 15.04 -19.05 11.48
CA ARG A 187 16.07 -19.93 10.93
C ARG A 187 16.14 -21.26 11.69
N PHE A 188 15.88 -22.37 11.00
CA PHE A 188 15.97 -23.73 11.56
C PHE A 188 16.95 -24.59 10.78
N SER A 189 18.06 -25.01 11.42
CA SER A 189 19.17 -25.72 10.77
C SER A 189 18.80 -27.12 10.27
N SER A 190 17.85 -27.79 10.91
CA SER A 190 17.42 -29.14 10.53
C SER A 190 16.28 -29.14 9.51
N ALA A 191 15.71 -27.98 9.21
CA ALA A 191 14.62 -27.85 8.26
C ALA A 191 15.14 -27.86 6.82
N THR A 192 14.53 -28.70 5.98
CA THR A 192 14.82 -28.75 4.53
C THR A 192 13.88 -27.81 3.77
N ALA A 193 14.31 -27.36 2.59
CA ALA A 193 13.50 -26.47 1.74
C ALA A 193 12.09 -27.01 1.52
N SER A 194 11.96 -28.28 1.12
CA SER A 194 10.67 -28.92 0.83
C SER A 194 9.68 -28.97 2.01
N SER A 195 10.14 -28.70 3.24
CA SER A 195 9.26 -28.65 4.42
C SER A 195 8.59 -27.29 4.62
N TYR A 196 9.10 -26.23 3.99
CA TYR A 196 8.58 -24.88 4.13
C TYR A 196 7.30 -24.73 3.31
N GLN A 197 6.23 -24.27 3.97
CA GLN A 197 4.92 -24.07 3.34
C GLN A 197 4.25 -22.80 3.85
N VAL A 198 3.55 -22.12 2.95
CA VAL A 198 2.63 -21.04 3.30
C VAL A 198 1.27 -21.63 3.61
N GLN A 199 0.67 -21.22 4.73
CA GLN A 199 -0.65 -21.67 5.17
C GLN A 199 -1.54 -20.49 5.54
N ASN A 200 -2.84 -20.77 5.71
CA ASN A 200 -3.82 -19.88 6.29
C ASN A 200 -4.03 -18.55 5.53
N GLN A 201 -4.91 -17.71 6.06
CA GLN A 201 -5.17 -16.38 5.53
C GLN A 201 -4.11 -15.42 6.07
N VAL A 202 -3.64 -14.45 5.28
CA VAL A 202 -2.71 -13.45 5.81
C VAL A 202 -3.40 -12.52 6.82
N GLY A 203 -2.59 -11.88 7.65
CA GLY A 203 -3.01 -10.83 8.56
C GLY A 203 -2.50 -9.47 8.16
N PHE A 204 -3.21 -8.44 8.60
CA PHE A 204 -2.78 -7.07 8.42
C PHE A 204 -2.88 -6.33 9.75
N THR A 205 -1.81 -5.67 10.16
CA THR A 205 -1.73 -4.95 11.44
C THR A 205 -1.18 -3.54 11.23
N GLY A 206 -1.87 -2.55 11.81
CA GLY A 206 -1.39 -1.17 11.91
C GLY A 206 -1.12 -0.45 10.59
N ASP A 207 -1.55 -1.02 9.46
CA ASP A 207 -1.25 -0.60 8.09
C ASP A 207 0.22 -0.75 7.64
N ASP A 208 1.08 -1.44 8.40
CA ASP A 208 2.52 -1.47 8.11
C ASP A 208 3.12 -2.88 7.99
N LEU A 209 2.48 -3.92 8.54
CA LEU A 209 2.92 -5.31 8.41
C LEU A 209 1.85 -6.23 7.80
N LEU A 210 2.27 -6.98 6.79
CA LEU A 210 1.55 -8.14 6.25
C LEU A 210 2.07 -9.42 6.91
N HIS A 211 1.23 -10.09 7.69
CA HIS A 211 1.58 -11.31 8.40
C HIS A 211 1.25 -12.56 7.60
N ILE A 212 2.27 -13.34 7.28
CA ILE A 212 2.19 -14.60 6.55
C ILE A 212 2.43 -15.76 7.51
N ASN A 213 1.54 -16.74 7.51
CA ASN A 213 1.76 -17.95 8.26
C ASN A 213 2.62 -18.93 7.45
N VAL A 214 3.77 -19.28 8.03
CA VAL A 214 4.73 -20.22 7.45
C VAL A 214 4.88 -21.41 8.38
N THR A 215 4.90 -22.62 7.83
CA THR A 215 5.25 -23.82 8.57
C THR A 215 6.52 -24.45 8.01
N ALA A 216 7.30 -25.13 8.86
CA ALA A 216 8.47 -25.91 8.46
C ALA A 216 8.65 -27.12 9.37
N GLN A 217 9.30 -28.19 8.89
CA GLN A 217 9.67 -29.34 9.72
C GLN A 217 11.11 -29.20 10.19
N ASP A 218 11.31 -29.02 11.49
CA ASP A 218 12.62 -29.00 12.14
C ASP A 218 12.84 -30.32 12.87
N GLY A 219 13.42 -31.28 12.17
CA GLY A 219 13.44 -32.69 12.58
C GLY A 219 12.02 -33.25 12.62
N ASN A 220 11.57 -33.71 13.80
CA ASN A 220 10.22 -34.24 13.99
C ASN A 220 9.21 -33.18 14.45
N ASN A 221 9.63 -31.92 14.60
CA ASN A 221 8.77 -30.85 15.10
C ASN A 221 8.28 -29.97 13.97
N THR A 222 6.97 -29.76 13.89
CA THR A 222 6.42 -28.71 13.04
C THR A 222 6.58 -27.36 13.73
N ARG A 223 7.27 -26.44 13.06
CA ARG A 223 7.42 -25.05 13.48
C ARG A 223 6.30 -24.23 12.85
N ASN A 224 5.58 -23.48 13.67
CA ASN A 224 4.56 -22.54 13.23
C ASN A 224 5.07 -21.11 13.38
N MET A 225 5.23 -20.42 12.26
CA MET A 225 5.93 -19.14 12.17
C MET A 225 5.00 -18.04 11.67
N ASN A 226 5.24 -16.83 12.19
CA ASN A 226 4.71 -15.58 11.67
C ASN A 226 5.83 -14.82 10.96
N LEU A 227 5.77 -14.76 9.64
CA LEU A 227 6.61 -13.88 8.83
C LEU A 227 5.86 -12.56 8.63
N GLY A 228 6.31 -11.49 9.29
CA GLY A 228 5.81 -10.14 9.04
C GLY A 228 6.58 -9.49 7.89
N ILE A 229 5.91 -9.14 6.81
CA ILE A 229 6.50 -8.41 5.68
C ILE A 229 6.06 -6.96 5.80
N PRO A 230 6.98 -5.98 5.97
CA PRO A 230 6.63 -4.58 5.85
C PRO A 230 5.96 -4.30 4.52
N VAL A 231 4.88 -3.54 4.53
CA VAL A 231 4.16 -3.25 3.28
C VAL A 231 5.01 -2.46 2.29
N SER A 232 5.98 -1.70 2.79
CA SER A 232 6.96 -0.99 1.97
C SER A 232 7.97 -1.91 1.27
N ASP A 233 8.06 -3.18 1.66
CA ASP A 233 8.77 -4.21 0.90
C ASP A 233 7.95 -4.70 -0.32
N LEU A 234 6.71 -4.27 -0.49
CA LEU A 234 5.84 -4.69 -1.59
C LEU A 234 5.70 -3.59 -2.64
N ASN A 235 5.93 -3.96 -3.90
CA ASN A 235 5.65 -3.12 -5.06
C ASN A 235 4.51 -3.75 -5.86
N LEU A 236 3.43 -3.02 -6.11
CA LEU A 236 2.38 -3.46 -7.03
C LEU A 236 2.85 -3.17 -8.47
N LYS A 237 3.13 -4.22 -9.23
CA LYS A 237 3.60 -4.11 -10.62
C LYS A 237 2.66 -4.84 -11.55
N ILE A 238 2.02 -4.11 -12.46
CA ILE A 238 1.03 -4.60 -13.42
C ILE A 238 1.53 -4.27 -14.82
N THR A 239 1.81 -5.30 -15.61
CA THR A 239 2.12 -5.13 -17.03
C THR A 239 0.82 -5.04 -17.81
N GLY A 240 0.69 -3.99 -18.61
CA GLY A 240 -0.49 -3.76 -19.44
C GLY A 240 -1.79 -3.52 -18.68
N LEU A 241 -1.75 -2.69 -17.62
CA LEU A 241 -2.93 -2.16 -16.95
C LEU A 241 -3.83 -1.47 -17.99
N LYS A 242 -5.11 -1.87 -18.05
CA LYS A 242 -6.08 -1.27 -18.97
C LYS A 242 -6.84 -0.14 -18.29
N VAL A 243 -6.94 0.98 -18.99
CA VAL A 243 -7.66 2.18 -18.56
C VAL A 243 -8.65 2.55 -19.65
N SER A 244 -9.90 2.77 -19.28
CA SER A 244 -10.91 3.33 -20.18
C SER A 244 -11.43 4.63 -19.61
N VAL A 245 -11.49 5.64 -20.47
CA VAL A 245 -12.03 6.96 -20.16
C VAL A 245 -13.41 7.06 -20.76
N ASN A 246 -14.42 7.28 -19.93
CA ASN A 246 -15.73 7.71 -20.41
C ASN A 246 -15.71 9.23 -20.51
N GLY A 247 -15.84 9.73 -21.73
CA GLY A 247 -15.78 11.13 -22.08
C GLY A 247 -16.94 11.97 -21.54
N THR A 248 -16.91 13.25 -21.90
CA THR A 248 -17.94 14.24 -21.55
C THR A 248 -18.56 14.83 -22.80
N ASN A 249 -19.80 15.32 -22.66
CA ASN A 249 -20.48 16.05 -23.70
C ASN A 249 -21.09 17.34 -23.13
N ASN A 250 -20.26 18.36 -23.07
CA ASN A 250 -20.53 19.72 -22.67
C ASN A 250 -20.77 20.57 -23.92
N GLU A 251 -22.02 20.98 -24.14
CA GLU A 251 -22.42 21.76 -25.33
C GLU A 251 -21.73 23.13 -25.45
N THR A 252 -21.25 23.67 -24.33
CA THR A 252 -20.69 25.03 -24.23
C THR A 252 -19.30 25.08 -23.59
N GLY A 253 -18.65 23.92 -23.44
CA GLY A 253 -17.39 23.81 -22.71
C GLY A 253 -16.47 22.74 -23.27
N ASN A 254 -15.27 22.65 -22.69
CA ASN A 254 -14.30 21.62 -23.07
C ASN A 254 -14.85 20.22 -22.78
N ASN A 255 -14.42 19.27 -23.59
CA ASN A 255 -14.84 17.88 -23.57
C ASN A 255 -13.65 16.94 -23.43
N VAL A 256 -13.92 15.72 -22.98
CA VAL A 256 -13.00 14.59 -23.02
C VAL A 256 -13.58 13.55 -23.96
N GLU A 257 -12.77 13.03 -24.88
CA GLU A 257 -13.19 11.93 -25.76
C GLU A 257 -13.25 10.61 -24.98
N SER A 258 -14.26 9.78 -25.29
CA SER A 258 -14.30 8.41 -24.77
C SER A 258 -13.25 7.55 -25.47
N VAL A 259 -12.39 6.89 -24.70
CA VAL A 259 -11.36 5.99 -25.22
C VAL A 259 -11.30 4.74 -24.36
N GLU A 260 -11.35 3.57 -25.00
CA GLU A 260 -11.33 2.29 -24.30
C GLU A 260 -9.97 1.59 -24.38
N ASN A 261 -9.64 0.82 -23.35
CA ASN A 261 -8.50 -0.10 -23.32
C ASN A 261 -7.13 0.55 -23.61
N LEU A 262 -6.95 1.81 -23.20
CA LEU A 262 -5.62 2.41 -23.11
C LEU A 262 -4.75 1.54 -22.20
N THR A 263 -3.49 1.33 -22.56
CA THR A 263 -2.63 0.37 -21.87
C THR A 263 -1.39 1.06 -21.32
N THR A 264 -1.03 0.80 -20.06
CA THR A 264 0.20 1.26 -19.42
C THR A 264 0.83 0.15 -18.59
N ASP A 265 2.16 0.14 -18.49
CA ASP A 265 2.82 -0.59 -17.41
C ASP A 265 2.73 0.27 -16.14
N PHE A 266 2.20 -0.30 -15.07
CA PHE A 266 1.93 0.40 -13.82
C PHE A 266 2.78 -0.19 -12.69
N THR A 267 3.56 0.65 -12.02
CA THR A 267 4.30 0.30 -10.81
C THR A 267 3.90 1.25 -9.69
N TYR A 268 3.56 0.69 -8.52
CA TYR A 268 3.27 1.45 -7.32
C TYR A 268 4.15 0.93 -6.16
N ASN A 269 5.09 1.78 -5.72
CA ASN A 269 5.94 1.52 -4.57
C ASN A 269 5.24 1.99 -3.29
N ILE A 270 4.92 1.06 -2.40
CA ILE A 270 4.24 1.40 -1.14
C ILE A 270 5.25 2.12 -0.24
N GLY A 271 4.93 3.34 0.14
CA GLY A 271 5.79 4.16 0.99
C GLY A 271 5.82 3.66 2.44
N ILE A 272 6.91 4.00 3.14
CA ILE A 272 7.08 3.78 4.57
C ILE A 272 6.14 4.73 5.32
N LYS A 273 5.36 4.19 6.25
CA LYS A 273 4.53 4.96 7.17
C LYS A 273 5.42 5.72 8.16
N ASP A 274 5.13 6.99 8.40
CA ASP A 274 5.91 7.83 9.34
C ASP A 274 5.31 7.92 10.76
N THR A 275 4.23 7.19 11.01
CA THR A 275 3.59 7.13 12.33
C THR A 275 4.27 6.10 13.22
N VAL A 276 4.67 6.51 14.41
CA VAL A 276 5.26 5.63 15.43
C VAL A 276 4.19 4.82 16.16
N ASP A 277 4.35 3.50 16.20
CA ASP A 277 3.56 2.55 17.00
C ASP A 277 4.42 1.91 18.11
N PHE A 278 4.84 2.74 19.07
CA PHE A 278 5.69 2.30 20.17
C PHE A 278 4.86 1.85 21.38
N THR A 279 5.14 0.64 21.86
CA THR A 279 4.60 0.12 23.12
C THR A 279 5.70 0.04 24.18
N GLN A 280 5.39 0.47 25.41
CA GLN A 280 6.33 0.36 26.53
C GLN A 280 6.83 -1.08 26.72
N PRO A 281 8.12 -1.29 26.99
CA PRO A 281 8.63 -2.60 27.36
C PRO A 281 7.89 -3.15 28.58
N THR A 282 7.62 -4.46 28.59
CA THR A 282 6.97 -5.14 29.71
C THR A 282 7.81 -5.09 31.00
N THR A 283 9.13 -5.06 30.84
CA THR A 283 10.09 -4.81 31.92
C THR A 283 10.63 -3.39 31.77
N THR A 284 10.40 -2.55 32.79
CA THR A 284 10.92 -1.18 32.79
C THR A 284 12.45 -1.16 32.66
N PRO A 285 13.00 -0.51 31.62
CA PRO A 285 14.45 -0.40 31.47
C PRO A 285 15.05 0.46 32.59
N THR A 286 16.32 0.23 32.89
CA THR A 286 17.03 0.94 33.97
C THR A 286 18.17 1.78 33.40
N THR A 287 18.35 2.99 33.93
CA THR A 287 19.48 3.88 33.63
C THR A 287 20.03 4.50 34.93
N THR A 288 21.13 5.24 34.85
CA THR A 288 21.73 5.96 35.99
C THR A 288 21.43 7.44 35.91
N GLU A 289 21.47 8.15 37.03
CA GLU A 289 21.30 9.62 37.05
C GLU A 289 22.28 10.34 36.11
N ALA A 290 23.51 9.84 35.99
CA ALA A 290 24.53 10.39 35.09
C ALA A 290 24.22 10.15 33.59
N ASN A 291 23.50 9.08 33.26
CA ASN A 291 23.26 8.67 31.87
C ASN A 291 21.85 8.98 31.37
N LYS A 292 20.92 9.40 32.23
CA LYS A 292 19.49 9.55 31.88
C LYS A 292 19.21 10.53 30.73
N ASN A 293 20.11 11.51 30.52
CA ASN A 293 20.01 12.48 29.43
C ASN A 293 20.91 12.16 28.22
N ASN A 294 21.49 10.95 28.17
CA ASN A 294 22.28 10.47 27.03
C ASN A 294 21.46 9.51 26.18
N VAL A 295 21.07 9.95 24.98
CA VAL A 295 20.22 9.17 24.07
C VAL A 295 20.81 7.81 23.70
N ASN A 296 22.14 7.71 23.52
CA ASN A 296 22.78 6.44 23.17
C ASN A 296 22.76 5.45 24.34
N GLU A 297 22.98 5.93 25.57
CA GLU A 297 22.87 5.07 26.76
C GLU A 297 21.41 4.65 27.02
N ALA A 298 20.45 5.52 26.75
CA ALA A 298 19.02 5.18 26.83
C ALA A 298 18.64 4.09 25.80
N LEU A 299 19.07 4.22 24.55
CA LEU A 299 18.86 3.21 23.50
C LEU A 299 19.55 1.89 23.83
N LYS A 300 20.74 1.94 24.44
CA LYS A 300 21.44 0.75 24.95
C LYS A 300 20.68 0.09 26.10
N ALA A 301 20.14 0.86 27.04
CA ALA A 301 19.31 0.36 28.14
C ALA A 301 18.00 -0.29 27.64
N LEU A 302 17.50 0.17 26.48
CA LEU A 302 16.38 -0.44 25.77
C LEU A 302 16.76 -1.70 24.96
N GLY A 303 18.06 -2.00 24.83
CA GLY A 303 18.55 -3.13 24.04
C GLY A 303 18.60 -2.87 22.53
N TYR A 304 18.52 -1.61 22.11
CA TYR A 304 18.50 -1.17 20.72
C TYR A 304 19.89 -0.86 20.14
N THR A 305 20.93 -1.40 20.77
CA THR A 305 22.31 -1.33 20.29
C THR A 305 22.86 -2.74 20.05
N LYS A 306 23.74 -2.86 19.06
CA LYS A 306 24.55 -4.06 18.82
C LYS A 306 25.69 -4.14 19.84
N THR A 307 26.40 -5.27 19.84
CA THR A 307 27.54 -5.52 20.75
C THR A 307 28.69 -4.52 20.55
N ASP A 308 28.85 -3.97 19.35
CA ASP A 308 29.85 -2.95 19.03
C ASP A 308 29.43 -1.51 19.43
N GLY A 309 28.23 -1.35 19.99
CA GLY A 309 27.67 -0.07 20.42
C GLY A 309 26.94 0.72 19.32
N SER A 310 26.92 0.24 18.08
CA SER A 310 26.10 0.84 17.01
C SER A 310 24.61 0.56 17.22
N LEU A 311 23.74 1.36 16.61
CA LEU A 311 22.29 1.13 16.68
C LEU A 311 21.88 -0.16 15.96
N ASP A 312 20.95 -0.88 16.57
CA ASP A 312 20.33 -2.08 16.02
C ASP A 312 19.04 -1.68 15.29
N ASN A 313 19.18 -1.27 14.02
CA ASN A 313 18.06 -0.77 13.21
C ASN A 313 16.88 -1.75 13.15
N ASP A 314 17.13 -3.06 13.12
CA ASP A 314 16.05 -4.06 13.06
C ASP A 314 15.22 -4.05 14.36
N LYS A 315 15.88 -3.93 15.51
CA LYS A 315 15.18 -3.80 16.80
C LYS A 315 14.46 -2.47 16.95
N ILE A 316 15.07 -1.38 16.49
CA ILE A 316 14.45 -0.06 16.52
C ILE A 316 13.20 -0.06 15.64
N ALA A 317 13.33 -0.49 14.38
CA ALA A 317 12.23 -0.60 13.43
C ALA A 317 11.06 -1.40 14.01
N ALA A 318 11.35 -2.58 14.57
CA ALA A 318 10.33 -3.41 15.20
C ALA A 318 9.70 -2.78 16.45
N ALA A 319 10.44 -1.95 17.19
CA ALA A 319 9.92 -1.28 18.39
C ALA A 319 9.06 -0.05 18.07
N VAL A 320 9.42 0.73 17.04
CA VAL A 320 8.72 1.96 16.67
C VAL A 320 7.68 1.74 15.57
N GLY A 321 7.66 0.57 14.92
CA GLY A 321 6.75 0.26 13.81
C GLY A 321 7.05 1.08 12.57
N ILE A 322 8.33 1.31 12.28
CA ILE A 322 8.79 2.01 11.07
C ILE A 322 9.90 1.17 10.46
N TYR A 323 9.62 0.50 9.35
CA TYR A 323 10.56 -0.40 8.68
C TYR A 323 11.29 0.27 7.52
N ASN A 324 12.31 -0.41 6.98
CA ASN A 324 13.06 0.03 5.81
C ASN A 324 13.73 1.41 5.93
N CYS A 325 14.06 1.80 7.16
CA CYS A 325 14.84 2.98 7.49
C CYS A 325 16.16 2.64 8.16
N THR A 326 17.12 3.55 8.01
CA THR A 326 18.28 3.67 8.89
C THR A 326 17.99 4.74 9.94
N PHE A 327 18.22 4.41 11.20
CA PHE A 327 17.99 5.29 12.35
C PHE A 327 19.30 5.87 12.87
N VAL A 328 19.25 7.15 13.25
CA VAL A 328 20.33 7.85 13.96
C VAL A 328 19.74 8.49 15.21
N ALA A 329 20.43 8.35 16.34
CA ALA A 329 20.00 8.99 17.58
C ALA A 329 20.06 10.52 17.45
N SER A 330 18.97 11.21 17.82
CA SER A 330 18.88 12.68 17.74
C SER A 330 18.94 13.29 19.14
N SER A 331 17.98 12.98 20.00
CA SER A 331 17.88 13.56 21.34
C SER A 331 17.10 12.69 22.31
N ILE A 332 17.25 12.99 23.60
CA ILE A 332 16.39 12.50 24.67
C ILE A 332 16.04 13.68 25.58
N GLN A 333 14.78 13.77 26.00
CA GLN A 333 14.30 14.83 26.87
C GLN A 333 13.41 14.25 27.97
N GLU A 334 13.70 14.58 29.24
CA GLU A 334 12.83 14.24 30.36
C GLU A 334 11.56 15.09 30.36
N ASP A 335 10.41 14.48 30.63
CA ASP A 335 9.14 15.16 30.83
C ASP A 335 9.21 15.98 32.14
N SER A 336 9.08 17.30 32.00
CA SER A 336 9.09 18.24 33.13
C SER A 336 8.05 17.97 34.22
N ASN A 337 6.96 17.25 33.88
CA ASN A 337 5.85 16.96 34.80
C ASN A 337 5.88 15.51 35.32
N THR A 338 6.63 14.62 34.67
CA THR A 338 6.64 13.19 34.97
C THR A 338 8.09 12.71 35.09
N PRO A 339 8.66 12.71 36.31
CA PRO A 339 10.03 12.26 36.53
C PRO A 339 10.27 10.87 35.94
N ASN A 340 11.44 10.68 35.36
CA ASN A 340 11.89 9.44 34.72
C ASN A 340 11.10 8.99 33.47
N LYS A 341 10.17 9.82 32.97
CA LYS A 341 9.57 9.65 31.65
C LYS A 341 10.33 10.51 30.65
N PHE A 342 10.75 9.94 29.54
CA PHE A 342 11.56 10.61 28.54
C PHE A 342 10.96 10.44 27.15
N THR A 343 11.07 11.47 26.32
CA THR A 343 10.84 11.38 24.88
C THR A 343 12.19 11.18 24.20
N ILE A 344 12.35 10.05 23.50
CA ILE A 344 13.50 9.78 22.63
C ILE A 344 13.13 10.17 21.21
N THR A 345 13.99 10.93 20.55
CA THR A 345 13.87 11.29 19.13
C THR A 345 15.01 10.65 18.34
N LEU A 346 14.65 10.02 17.22
CA LEU A 346 15.56 9.47 16.23
C LEU A 346 15.33 10.16 14.90
N LYS A 347 16.38 10.27 14.08
CA LYS A 347 16.26 10.57 12.66
C LYS A 347 16.14 9.27 11.88
N ALA A 348 15.01 9.06 11.25
CA ALA A 348 14.77 7.93 10.35
C ALA A 348 15.00 8.39 8.90
N THR A 349 15.84 7.67 8.15
CA THR A 349 16.07 7.91 6.72
C THR A 349 15.67 6.66 5.94
N PRO A 350 14.77 6.75 4.95
CA PRO A 350 14.46 5.62 4.08
C PRO A 350 15.73 5.04 3.44
N ASN A 351 15.82 3.72 3.40
CA ASN A 351 16.92 3.04 2.73
C ASN A 351 16.87 3.26 1.21
N GLU A 352 17.91 2.81 0.50
CA GLU A 352 17.92 2.84 -0.97
C GLU A 352 16.67 2.15 -1.53
N ASN A 353 16.06 2.73 -2.58
CA ASN A 353 14.81 2.27 -3.22
C ASN A 353 13.51 2.43 -2.41
N TYR A 354 13.57 2.79 -1.13
CA TYR A 354 12.39 3.12 -0.33
C TYR A 354 12.12 4.63 -0.30
N VAL A 355 10.87 4.99 -0.06
CA VAL A 355 10.37 6.36 0.09
C VAL A 355 9.34 6.38 1.23
N TRP A 356 9.05 7.56 1.78
CA TRP A 356 7.91 7.76 2.67
C TRP A 356 6.58 7.70 1.89
N GLU A 357 5.45 7.60 2.61
CA GLU A 357 4.11 7.64 2.00
C GLU A 357 3.79 8.94 1.24
N ASP A 358 4.55 10.02 1.44
CA ASP A 358 4.48 11.27 0.67
C ASP A 358 5.37 11.28 -0.58
N GLY A 359 6.08 10.17 -0.86
CA GLY A 359 7.00 10.02 -1.99
C GLY A 359 8.40 10.59 -1.77
N THR A 360 8.67 11.21 -0.62
CA THR A 360 9.99 11.79 -0.34
C THR A 360 10.99 10.77 0.21
N ARG A 361 12.29 11.10 0.13
CA ARG A 361 13.40 10.32 0.71
C ARG A 361 14.09 11.06 1.87
N GLU A 362 13.55 12.20 2.26
CA GLU A 362 14.18 13.07 3.27
C GLU A 362 14.12 12.42 4.65
N ALA A 363 15.13 12.67 5.48
CA ALA A 363 15.11 12.16 6.85
C ALA A 363 13.98 12.81 7.66
N LYS A 364 13.21 12.01 8.40
CA LYS A 364 12.15 12.48 9.30
C LYS A 364 12.51 12.21 10.75
N ASP A 365 12.12 13.12 11.64
CA ASP A 365 12.21 12.90 13.09
C ASP A 365 11.07 11.98 13.53
N VAL A 366 11.41 10.89 14.22
CA VAL A 366 10.46 9.95 14.83
C VAL A 366 10.70 9.94 16.33
N SER A 367 9.64 10.05 17.11
CA SER A 367 9.75 10.17 18.57
C SER A 367 8.84 9.19 19.29
N PHE A 368 9.33 8.65 20.40
CA PHE A 368 8.57 7.78 21.29
C PHE A 368 8.88 8.09 22.75
N ASP A 369 7.87 7.91 23.59
CA ASP A 369 8.00 8.07 25.03
C ASP A 369 8.43 6.75 25.68
N VAL A 370 9.29 6.82 26.68
CA VAL A 370 9.76 5.68 27.47
C VAL A 370 9.86 6.07 28.94
N THR A 371 9.51 5.15 29.83
CA THR A 371 9.76 5.30 31.27
C THR A 371 10.96 4.45 31.67
N PHE A 372 11.90 5.06 32.40
CA PHE A 372 13.04 4.36 32.99
C PHE A 372 12.92 4.27 34.51
N THR A 373 13.54 3.27 35.10
CA THR A 373 13.99 3.34 36.50
C THR A 373 15.35 4.05 36.51
N VAL A 374 15.47 5.16 37.23
CA VAL A 374 16.74 5.90 37.38
C VAL A 374 17.32 5.60 38.75
N ASN A 375 18.54 5.03 38.76
CA ASN A 375 19.28 4.65 39.96
C ASN A 375 20.46 5.57 40.27
#